data_AF-A0A970DA96-F1
#
_entry.id   AF-A0A970DA96-F1
#
_cell.length_a   1.000
_cell.length_b   1.000
_cell.length_c   1.000
_cell.angle_alpha   90.00
_cell.angle_beta   90.00
_cell.angle_gamma   90.00
#
_symmetry.space_group_name_H-M   'P 1'
#
loop_
_entity.id
_entity.type
_entity.pdbx_description
1 polymer ?
#
loop_
_entity_poly.entity_id
_entity_poly.type
_entity_poly.pdbx_seq_one_letter_code
_entity_poly.pdbx_strand_id
1 'polypeptide(L)'
;MEKNKTVAGLAYILFFLPLIACPDSPYGRFHANQGLLLLILWVGGVLILSLIPVIGPAILLPIYGIFLFALMIIGLINGFNGKAKELPLIGKFRLIH
;
A
#
# COMPACT_ATOMS: atom_id res chain seq x y z
N MET A 1 -16.69 -15.62 -4.46
CA MET A 1 -15.35 -15.28 -3.93
C MET A 1 -14.56 -14.66 -5.07
N GLU A 2 -13.85 -13.56 -4.84
CA GLU A 2 -13.01 -12.95 -5.88
C GLU A 2 -11.85 -13.85 -6.30
N LYS A 3 -11.57 -13.89 -7.62
CA LYS A 3 -10.42 -14.61 -8.17
C LYS A 3 -9.14 -13.83 -7.84
N ASN A 4 -8.04 -14.53 -7.56
CA ASN A 4 -6.72 -13.94 -7.25
C ASN A 4 -6.61 -13.17 -5.92
N LYS A 5 -7.56 -13.33 -4.99
CA LYS A 5 -7.56 -12.63 -3.69
C LYS A 5 -6.27 -12.78 -2.87
N THR A 6 -5.62 -13.96 -2.94
CA THR A 6 -4.35 -14.21 -2.26
C THR A 6 -3.25 -13.32 -2.82
N VAL A 7 -3.11 -13.29 -4.15
CA VAL A 7 -2.11 -12.47 -4.84
C VAL A 7 -2.38 -10.98 -4.62
N ALA A 8 -3.65 -10.56 -4.66
CA ALA A 8 -4.07 -9.20 -4.40
C ALA A 8 -3.78 -8.74 -2.96
N GLY A 9 -4.00 -9.60 -1.95
CA GLY A 9 -3.60 -9.30 -0.57
C GLY A 9 -2.09 -9.10 -0.43
N LEU A 10 -1.29 -9.95 -1.07
CA LEU A 10 0.17 -9.84 -1.03
C LEU A 10 0.73 -8.58 -1.74
N ALA A 11 -0.08 -7.86 -2.52
CA ALA A 11 0.31 -6.60 -3.16
C ALA A 11 0.77 -5.52 -2.16
N TYR A 12 0.31 -5.56 -0.91
CA TYR A 12 0.73 -4.60 0.11
C TYR A 12 2.10 -4.91 0.73
N ILE A 13 2.66 -6.08 0.43
CA ILE A 13 4.05 -6.44 0.74
C ILE A 13 4.90 -6.23 -0.52
N LEU A 14 4.40 -6.71 -1.69
CA LEU A 14 5.07 -6.60 -2.98
C LEU A 14 4.07 -6.14 -4.05
N PHE A 15 4.01 -4.83 -4.32
CA PHE A 15 2.98 -4.24 -5.19
C PHE A 15 2.97 -4.77 -6.61
N PHE A 16 4.11 -5.21 -7.14
CA PHE A 16 4.22 -5.72 -8.50
C PHE A 16 3.77 -7.18 -8.64
N LEU A 17 3.53 -7.90 -7.53
CA LEU A 17 3.18 -9.32 -7.57
C LEU A 17 1.90 -9.60 -8.38
N PRO A 18 0.77 -8.86 -8.22
CA PRO A 18 -0.41 -9.05 -9.07
C PRO A 18 -0.17 -8.74 -10.54
N LEU A 19 0.76 -7.84 -10.87
CA LEU A 19 1.06 -7.46 -12.25
C LEU A 19 1.75 -8.58 -13.02
N ILE A 20 2.46 -9.47 -12.31
CA ILE A 20 3.15 -10.62 -12.92
C ILE A 20 2.30 -11.88 -12.83
N ALA A 21 1.72 -12.15 -11.65
CA ALA A 21 1.01 -13.40 -11.40
C ALA A 21 -0.42 -13.42 -11.95
N CYS A 22 -1.07 -12.27 -12.08
CA CYS A 22 -2.43 -12.17 -12.63
C CYS A 22 -2.65 -10.85 -13.40
N PRO A 23 -1.86 -10.57 -14.45
CA PRO A 23 -1.88 -9.31 -15.18
C PRO A 23 -3.28 -8.93 -15.69
N ASP A 24 -4.11 -9.87 -16.12
CA ASP A 24 -5.43 -9.56 -16.68
C ASP A 24 -6.51 -9.30 -15.61
N SER A 25 -6.15 -9.30 -14.32
CA SER A 25 -7.10 -9.14 -13.23
C SER A 25 -7.27 -7.65 -12.84
N PRO A 26 -8.45 -7.04 -13.07
CA PRO A 26 -8.70 -5.67 -12.61
C PRO A 26 -8.58 -5.55 -11.09
N TYR A 27 -9.00 -6.60 -10.36
CA TYR A 27 -8.85 -6.68 -8.91
C TYR A 27 -7.38 -6.72 -8.47
N GLY A 28 -6.55 -7.53 -9.14
CA GLY A 28 -5.11 -7.56 -8.93
C GLY A 28 -4.45 -6.20 -9.18
N ARG A 29 -4.77 -5.56 -10.32
CA ARG A 29 -4.29 -4.22 -10.68
C ARG A 29 -4.70 -3.15 -9.69
N PHE A 30 -5.93 -3.20 -9.19
CA PHE A 30 -6.41 -2.30 -8.13
C PHE A 30 -5.51 -2.40 -6.88
N HIS A 31 -5.25 -3.61 -6.38
CA HIS A 31 -4.43 -3.80 -5.20
C HIS A 31 -2.93 -3.54 -5.45
N ALA A 32 -2.44 -3.80 -6.66
CA ALA A 32 -1.10 -3.38 -7.07
C ALA A 32 -0.95 -1.85 -7.03
N ASN A 33 -1.96 -1.11 -7.51
CA ASN A 33 -1.98 0.34 -7.44
C ASN A 33 -1.97 0.85 -5.99
N GLN A 34 -2.81 0.27 -5.11
CA GLN A 34 -2.83 0.64 -3.69
C GLN A 34 -1.49 0.34 -3.00
N GLY A 35 -0.89 -0.82 -3.28
CA GLY A 35 0.44 -1.19 -2.76
C GLY A 35 1.54 -0.24 -3.23
N LEU A 36 1.52 0.18 -4.50
CA LEU A 36 2.46 1.15 -5.06
C LEU A 36 2.32 2.52 -4.39
N LEU A 37 1.08 3.00 -4.21
CA LEU A 37 0.82 4.27 -3.53
C LEU A 37 1.30 4.23 -2.07
N LEU A 38 1.11 3.10 -1.38
CA LEU A 38 1.62 2.92 -0.02
C LEU A 38 3.15 2.95 0.02
N LEU A 39 3.83 2.34 -0.95
CA LEU A 39 5.29 2.39 -1.08
C LEU A 39 5.80 3.81 -1.33
N ILE A 40 5.17 4.53 -2.27
CA ILE A 40 5.51 5.94 -2.57
C ILE A 40 5.33 6.81 -1.33
N LEU A 41 4.20 6.63 -0.62
CA LEU A 41 3.93 7.33 0.63
C LEU A 41 5.04 7.02 1.65
N TRP A 42 5.39 5.76 1.84
CA TRP A 42 6.44 5.37 2.78
C TRP A 42 7.78 6.03 2.47
N VAL A 43 8.28 5.88 1.25
CA VAL A 43 9.57 6.45 0.84
C VAL A 43 9.54 7.98 0.90
N GLY A 44 8.51 8.62 0.35
CA GLY A 44 8.39 10.07 0.34
C GLY A 44 8.33 10.67 1.75
N GLY A 45 7.54 10.06 2.63
CA GLY A 45 7.43 10.53 4.02
C GLY A 45 8.73 10.34 4.81
N VAL A 46 9.43 9.21 4.64
CA VAL A 46 10.73 8.99 5.27
C VAL A 46 11.75 10.04 4.81
N LEU A 47 11.83 10.30 3.51
CA LEU A 47 12.75 11.31 2.96
C LEU A 47 12.46 12.71 3.54
N ILE A 48 11.19 13.14 3.54
CA ILE A 48 10.80 14.47 4.02
C ILE A 48 11.02 14.60 5.54
N LEU A 49 10.57 13.64 6.33
CA LEU A 49 10.67 13.71 7.79
C LEU A 49 12.11 13.60 8.29
N SER A 50 12.99 12.92 7.55
CA SER A 50 14.41 12.84 7.89
C SER A 50 15.17 14.16 7.72
N LEU A 51 14.59 15.14 7.00
CA LEU A 51 15.17 16.48 6.88
C LEU A 51 15.04 17.31 8.16
N ILE A 52 14.15 16.91 9.09
CA ILE A 52 13.94 17.60 10.36
C ILE A 52 14.89 16.98 11.40
N PRO A 53 15.95 17.69 11.84
CA PRO A 53 16.95 17.12 12.74
C PRO A 53 16.34 16.72 14.08
N VAL A 54 16.81 15.62 14.66
CA VAL A 54 16.43 15.09 15.98
C VAL A 54 14.95 14.69 16.09
N ILE A 55 14.01 15.63 15.98
CA ILE A 55 12.57 15.40 16.14
C ILE A 55 12.00 14.51 15.03
N GLY A 56 12.43 14.72 13.78
CA GLY A 56 11.99 13.94 12.64
C GLY A 56 12.23 12.44 12.84
N PRO A 57 13.49 12.02 13.01
CA PRO A 57 13.82 10.63 13.27
C PRO A 57 13.34 10.09 14.63
N ALA A 58 13.43 10.86 15.70
CA ALA A 58 13.15 10.34 17.05
C ALA A 58 11.65 10.19 17.37
N ILE A 59 10.79 11.04 16.79
CA ILE A 59 9.37 11.11 17.16
C ILE A 59 8.46 10.92 15.95
N LEU A 60 8.70 11.67 14.86
CA LEU A 60 7.77 11.69 13.72
C LEU A 60 7.84 10.40 12.90
N LEU A 61 9.04 9.87 12.62
CA LEU A 61 9.21 8.63 11.86
C LEU A 61 8.54 7.41 12.53
N PRO A 62 8.69 7.17 13.86
CA PRO A 62 7.98 6.08 14.52
C PRO A 62 6.45 6.16 14.39
N ILE A 63 5.87 7.34 14.64
CA ILE A 63 4.41 7.57 14.54
C ILE A 63 3.95 7.35 13.10
N TYR A 64 4.70 7.89 12.15
CA TYR A 64 4.46 7.72 10.73
C TYR A 64 4.52 6.25 10.30
N GLY A 65 5.51 5.50 10.79
CA GLY A 65 5.66 4.07 10.53
C GLY A 65 4.47 3.25 11.05
N ILE A 66 3.98 3.55 12.26
CA ILE A 66 2.78 2.89 12.80
C ILE A 66 1.56 3.18 11.93
N PHE A 67 1.39 4.43 11.50
CA PHE A 67 0.30 4.82 10.61
C PHE A 67 0.32 4.04 9.29
N LEU A 68 1.48 3.96 8.65
CA LEU A 68 1.62 3.22 7.38
C LEU A 68 1.48 1.72 7.56
N PHE A 69 1.97 1.16 8.66
CA PHE A 69 1.76 -0.24 8.99
C PHE A 69 0.27 -0.55 9.16
N ALA A 70 -0.49 0.34 9.81
CA ALA A 70 -1.95 0.19 9.90
C ALA A 70 -2.62 0.21 8.52
N LEU A 71 -2.21 1.11 7.61
CA LEU A 71 -2.69 1.11 6.23
C LEU A 71 -2.35 -0.19 5.49
N MET A 72 -1.13 -0.71 5.65
CA MET A 72 -0.71 -1.99 5.07
C MET A 72 -1.62 -3.14 5.53
N ILE A 73 -1.92 -3.21 6.83
CA ILE A 73 -2.80 -4.25 7.40
C ILE A 73 -4.23 -4.11 6.88
N ILE A 74 -4.78 -2.89 6.82
CA ILE A 74 -6.10 -2.64 6.20
C ILE A 74 -6.12 -3.13 4.75
N GLY A 75 -5.05 -2.83 4.01
CA GLY A 75 -4.85 -3.29 2.64
C GLY A 75 -4.87 -4.82 2.51
N LEU A 76 -4.03 -5.50 3.29
CA LEU A 76 -3.94 -6.96 3.36
C LEU A 76 -5.32 -7.59 3.65
N ILE A 77 -6.01 -7.09 4.68
CA ILE A 77 -7.35 -7.57 5.07
C ILE A 77 -8.34 -7.39 3.92
N ASN A 78 -8.33 -6.24 3.25
CA ASN A 78 -9.22 -5.99 2.11
C ASN A 78 -8.89 -6.93 0.94
N GLY A 79 -7.61 -7.10 0.59
CA GLY A 79 -7.14 -7.97 -0.48
C GLY A 79 -7.50 -9.44 -0.26
N PHE A 80 -7.18 -9.99 0.92
CA PHE A 80 -7.48 -11.39 1.23
C PHE A 80 -8.97 -11.69 1.37
N ASN A 81 -9.79 -10.68 1.69
CA ASN A 81 -11.25 -10.80 1.78
C ASN A 81 -11.97 -10.50 0.46
N GLY A 82 -11.27 -10.23 -0.64
CA GLY A 82 -11.91 -9.95 -1.94
C GLY A 82 -12.61 -8.59 -1.98
N LYS A 83 -12.15 -7.61 -1.21
CA LYS A 83 -12.73 -6.27 -1.13
C LYS A 83 -11.82 -5.26 -1.84
N ALA A 84 -12.30 -4.66 -2.93
CA ALA A 84 -11.62 -3.57 -3.62
C ALA A 84 -11.92 -2.22 -2.92
N LYS A 85 -11.43 -2.07 -1.69
CA LYS A 85 -11.63 -0.85 -0.89
C LYS A 85 -10.35 -0.03 -0.86
N GLU A 86 -10.48 1.25 -1.20
CA GLU A 86 -9.38 2.22 -1.20
C GLU A 86 -8.80 2.40 0.20
N LEU A 87 -7.47 2.55 0.27
CA LEU A 87 -6.82 2.96 1.51
C LEU A 87 -7.19 4.40 1.87
N PRO A 88 -7.36 4.72 3.17
CA PRO A 88 -7.51 6.10 3.63
C PRO A 88 -6.41 7.02 3.08
N LEU A 89 -6.78 8.28 2.80
CA LEU A 89 -5.94 9.37 2.32
C LEU A 89 -5.35 9.21 0.91
N ILE A 90 -4.77 8.06 0.57
CA ILE A 90 -4.05 7.85 -0.69
C ILE A 90 -4.83 7.04 -1.72
N GLY A 91 -5.87 6.30 -1.34
CA GLY A 91 -6.42 5.27 -2.19
C GLY A 91 -7.18 5.75 -3.42
N LYS A 92 -7.43 7.06 -3.58
CA LYS A 92 -8.12 7.65 -4.74
C LYS A 92 -7.24 7.81 -5.98
N PHE A 93 -5.91 7.83 -5.82
CA PHE A 93 -4.99 7.99 -6.95
C PHE A 93 -4.93 6.72 -7.81
N ARG A 94 -4.69 6.87 -9.11
CA ARG A 94 -4.54 5.78 -10.07
C ARG A 94 -3.28 6.01 -10.90
N LEU A 95 -2.31 5.14 -10.72
CA LEU A 95 -1.02 5.08 -11.42
C LEU A 95 -0.93 3.85 -12.31
N ILE A 96 -1.62 2.77 -11.94
CA ILE A 96 -1.73 1.53 -12.71
C ILE A 96 -3.16 1.40 -13.23
N HIS A 97 -3.28 1.20 -14.55
CA HIS A 97 -4.54 0.97 -15.28
C HIS A 97 -4.71 -0.50 -15.67
#